data_AF-A0A2M9KDX7-F1
#
_entry.id   AF-A0A2M9KDX7-F1
#
_cell.length_a   1.000
_cell.length_b   1.000
_cell.length_c   1.000
_cell.angle_alpha   90.00
_cell.angle_beta   90.00
_cell.angle_gamma   90.00
#
_symmetry.space_group_name_H-M   'P 1'
#
loop_
_entity.id
_entity.type
_entity.pdbx_description
1 polymer ?
#
loop_
_entity_poly.entity_id
_entity_poly.type
_entity_poly.pdbx_seq_one_letter_code
_entity_poly.pdbx_strand_id
1 'polypeptide(L)'
;MDSALAALRQLTRYWETFRSKDDPHTSPAVAALEAALWTGRAARVHVILDGTPAPGVLGAAPHELFGTVILARVTASTWQRLAPFTGPAPKPSRHSGRGHVIQQGESHETQAIWMTDADVVTWLTDPDDPQS
;
A
#
# COMPACT_ATOMS: atom_id res chain seq x y z
N MET A 1 -2.90 -13.96 -0.36
CA MET A 1 -2.91 -14.08 1.11
C MET A 1 -2.72 -12.67 1.65
N ASP A 2 -3.73 -12.12 2.33
CA ASP A 2 -3.77 -10.73 2.81
C ASP A 2 -2.86 -10.52 4.04
N SER A 3 -1.55 -10.45 3.81
CA SER A 3 -0.51 -10.41 4.84
C SER A 3 -0.58 -9.15 5.73
N ALA A 4 -0.69 -7.95 5.14
CA ALA A 4 -0.67 -6.69 5.89
C ALA A 4 -1.85 -6.54 6.87
N LEU A 5 -3.02 -7.02 6.47
CA LEU A 5 -4.23 -7.00 7.30
C LEU A 5 -4.17 -8.03 8.44
N ALA A 6 -3.57 -9.18 8.17
CA ALA A 6 -3.31 -10.17 9.22
C ALA A 6 -2.39 -9.58 10.30
N ALA A 7 -1.35 -8.86 9.88
CA ALA A 7 -0.41 -8.20 10.79
C ALA A 7 -1.11 -7.13 11.66
N LEU A 8 -1.88 -6.21 11.07
CA LEU A 8 -2.56 -5.16 11.86
C LEU A 8 -3.59 -5.73 12.84
N ARG A 9 -4.38 -6.72 12.43
CA ARG A 9 -5.30 -7.42 13.35
C ARG A 9 -4.57 -8.17 14.44
N GLN A 10 -3.37 -8.67 14.16
CA GLN A 10 -2.52 -9.31 15.17
C GLN A 10 -2.01 -8.27 16.18
N LEU A 11 -1.61 -7.08 15.72
CA LEU A 11 -1.21 -5.98 16.61
C LEU A 11 -2.35 -5.51 17.51
N THR A 12 -3.57 -5.37 16.98
CA THR A 12 -4.75 -5.02 17.79
C THR A 12 -5.03 -6.09 18.85
N ARG A 13 -5.09 -7.37 18.45
CA ARG A 13 -5.35 -8.49 19.38
C ARG A 13 -4.26 -8.66 20.44
N TYR A 14 -3.00 -8.49 20.04
CA TYR A 14 -1.88 -8.46 20.97
C TYR A 14 -2.08 -7.34 21.98
N TRP A 15 -2.36 -6.12 21.51
CA TRP A 15 -2.56 -4.97 22.39
C TRP A 15 -3.73 -5.14 23.35
N GLU A 16 -4.86 -5.68 22.89
CA GLU A 16 -6.02 -6.01 23.75
C GLU A 16 -5.66 -6.97 24.89
N THR A 17 -4.73 -7.89 24.65
CA THR A 17 -4.31 -8.91 25.62
C THR A 17 -3.31 -8.35 26.65
N PHE A 18 -2.40 -7.48 26.22
CA PHE A 18 -1.24 -7.08 27.02
C PHE A 18 -1.29 -5.63 27.55
N ARG A 19 -2.23 -4.79 27.09
CA ARG A 19 -2.38 -3.42 27.59
C ARG A 19 -2.82 -3.42 29.06
N SER A 20 -2.25 -2.51 29.84
CA SER A 20 -2.67 -2.20 31.20
C SER A 20 -3.93 -1.33 31.19
N LYS A 21 -4.54 -1.13 32.38
CA LYS A 21 -5.74 -0.30 32.51
C LYS A 21 -5.52 1.16 32.10
N ASP A 22 -4.32 1.68 32.38
CA ASP A 22 -3.96 3.08 32.12
C ASP A 22 -3.34 3.28 30.72
N ASP A 23 -3.09 2.19 29.99
CA ASP A 23 -2.58 2.25 28.63
C ASP A 23 -3.66 2.70 27.63
N PRO A 24 -3.29 3.36 26.51
CA PRO A 24 -4.24 3.78 25.49
C PRO A 24 -5.02 2.58 24.94
N HIS A 25 -6.28 2.83 24.58
CA HIS A 25 -7.13 1.77 24.03
C HIS A 25 -6.61 1.25 22.67
N THR A 26 -6.07 2.15 21.84
CA THR A 26 -5.50 1.81 20.53
C THR A 26 -4.05 1.38 20.68
N SER A 27 -3.66 0.35 19.92
CA SER A 27 -2.26 -0.10 19.85
C SER A 27 -1.34 1.04 19.43
N PRO A 28 -0.22 1.30 20.16
CA PRO A 28 0.76 2.32 19.77
C PRO A 28 1.31 2.11 18.37
N ALA A 29 1.44 0.87 17.90
CA ALA A 29 1.91 0.56 16.55
C ALA A 29 0.87 0.96 15.48
N VAL A 30 -0.43 0.75 15.76
CA VAL A 30 -1.52 1.20 14.87
C VAL A 30 -1.58 2.73 14.85
N ALA A 31 -1.50 3.37 16.02
CA ALA A 31 -1.49 4.84 16.13
C ALA A 31 -0.27 5.46 15.42
N ALA A 32 0.90 4.84 15.51
CA ALA A 32 2.10 5.29 14.80
C ALA A 32 1.94 5.18 13.28
N LEU A 33 1.33 4.09 12.78
CA LEU A 33 1.05 3.94 11.36
C LEU A 33 0.04 5.01 10.87
N GLU A 34 -1.03 5.25 11.62
CA GLU A 34 -2.00 6.31 11.31
C GLU A 34 -1.31 7.70 11.27
N ALA A 35 -0.48 8.01 12.27
CA ALA A 35 0.28 9.26 12.29
C ALA A 35 1.22 9.39 11.08
N ALA A 36 1.89 8.30 10.70
CA ALA A 36 2.77 8.27 9.52
C ALA A 36 1.99 8.50 8.22
N LEU A 37 0.78 7.94 8.09
CA LEU A 37 -0.08 8.13 6.91
C LEU A 37 -0.58 9.58 6.80
N TRP A 38 -1.01 10.20 7.91
CA TRP A 38 -1.58 11.55 7.89
C TRP A 38 -0.54 12.67 7.89
N THR A 39 0.51 12.53 8.68
CA THR A 39 1.48 13.61 8.94
C THR A 39 2.90 13.30 8.49
N GLY A 40 3.17 12.04 8.09
CA GLY A 40 4.51 11.58 7.75
C GLY A 40 5.17 12.38 6.63
N ARG A 41 4.38 12.91 5.68
CA ARG A 41 4.90 13.75 4.59
C ARG A 41 5.66 14.97 5.10
N ALA A 42 5.17 15.66 6.13
CA ALA A 42 5.84 16.81 6.72
C ALA A 42 7.17 16.43 7.38
N ALA A 43 7.26 15.19 7.87
CA ALA A 43 8.45 14.59 8.47
C ALA A 43 9.33 13.81 7.48
N ARG A 44 9.05 13.87 6.17
CA ARG A 44 9.73 13.07 5.12
C ARG A 44 9.66 11.55 5.34
N VAL A 45 8.61 11.08 6.02
CA VAL A 45 8.27 9.67 6.15
C VAL A 45 7.36 9.29 4.99
N HIS A 46 7.74 8.24 4.25
CA HIS A 46 6.99 7.70 3.13
C HIS A 46 6.56 6.27 3.45
N VAL A 47 5.27 5.99 3.30
CA VAL A 47 4.69 4.66 3.59
C VAL A 47 4.34 3.98 2.28
N ILE A 48 4.89 2.78 2.09
CA ILE A 48 4.48 1.88 1.00
C ILE A 48 3.61 0.80 1.63
N LEU A 49 2.37 0.68 1.16
CA LEU A 49 1.46 -0.36 1.58
C LEU A 49 1.09 -1.24 0.38
N ASP A 50 1.40 -2.53 0.49
CA ASP A 50 1.06 -3.56 -0.49
C ASP A 50 0.03 -4.55 0.11
N GLY A 51 -0.83 -5.09 -0.76
CA GLY A 51 -1.85 -6.08 -0.44
C GLY A 51 -3.26 -5.67 -0.87
N THR A 52 -4.25 -6.52 -0.57
CA THR A 52 -5.64 -6.17 -0.83
C THR A 52 -6.10 -5.14 0.21
N PRO A 53 -6.65 -4.00 -0.21
CA PRO A 53 -7.14 -2.98 0.71
C PRO A 53 -8.41 -3.49 1.41
N ALA A 54 -8.31 -4.02 2.65
CA ALA A 54 -9.54 -4.27 3.41
C ALA A 54 -10.09 -2.95 3.97
N PRO A 55 -11.43 -2.81 3.98
CA PRO A 55 -12.12 -1.60 4.43
C PRO A 55 -11.73 -1.10 5.83
N GLY A 56 -11.28 -1.99 6.72
CA GLY A 56 -11.09 -1.67 8.14
C GLY A 56 -9.75 -1.01 8.50
N VAL A 57 -8.73 -1.10 7.64
CA VAL A 57 -7.38 -0.63 7.98
C VAL A 57 -7.11 0.79 7.52
N LEU A 58 -7.65 1.17 6.37
CA LEU A 58 -7.42 2.47 5.76
C LEU A 58 -8.55 3.47 6.01
N GLY A 59 -9.45 3.14 6.94
CA GLY A 59 -10.63 3.94 7.25
C GLY A 59 -11.62 4.04 6.07
N ALA A 60 -12.53 5.01 6.16
CA ALA A 60 -13.62 5.18 5.19
C ALA A 60 -13.16 5.75 3.84
N ALA A 61 -12.06 6.50 3.81
CA ALA A 61 -11.56 7.24 2.64
C ALA A 61 -10.08 6.90 2.34
N PRO A 62 -9.75 5.65 1.97
CA PRO A 62 -8.36 5.21 1.74
C PRO A 62 -7.62 6.00 0.65
N HIS A 63 -8.35 6.57 -0.32
CA HIS A 63 -7.78 7.36 -1.41
C HIS A 63 -7.27 8.73 -0.95
N GLU A 64 -7.69 9.23 0.22
CA GLU A 64 -7.17 10.48 0.80
C GLU A 64 -5.84 10.25 1.54
N LEU A 65 -5.58 9.03 1.99
CA LEU A 65 -4.36 8.68 2.74
C LEU A 65 -3.13 8.56 1.85
N PHE A 66 -3.31 8.27 0.55
CA PHE A 66 -2.23 8.03 -0.37
C PHE A 66 -2.28 9.01 -1.54
N GLY A 67 -1.24 9.84 -1.67
CA GLY A 67 -1.08 10.70 -2.85
C GLY A 67 -0.77 9.92 -4.13
N THR A 68 -0.47 8.62 -4.03
CA THR A 68 -0.23 7.74 -5.18
C THR A 68 -0.75 6.35 -4.86
N VAL A 69 -1.53 5.77 -5.78
CA VAL A 69 -2.05 4.41 -5.67
C VAL A 69 -1.67 3.64 -6.94
N ILE A 70 -1.13 2.43 -6.79
CA ILE A 70 -0.81 1.55 -7.91
C ILE A 70 -1.77 0.37 -7.90
N LEU A 71 -2.58 0.25 -8.96
CA LEU A 71 -3.59 -0.81 -9.09
C LEU A 71 -3.26 -1.73 -10.27
N ALA A 72 -2.94 -2.99 -9.97
CA ALA A 72 -2.74 -4.04 -10.97
C ALA A 72 -3.79 -5.14 -10.79
N ARG A 73 -4.53 -5.46 -11.88
CA ARG A 73 -5.51 -6.56 -11.92
C ARG A 73 -6.54 -6.57 -10.78
N VAL A 74 -6.98 -5.39 -10.34
CA VAL A 74 -7.97 -5.27 -9.27
C VAL A 74 -9.41 -5.41 -9.79
N THR A 75 -10.34 -5.71 -8.89
CA THR A 75 -11.78 -5.69 -9.19
C THR A 75 -12.29 -4.26 -9.38
N ALA A 76 -13.43 -4.10 -10.06
CA ALA A 76 -14.09 -2.80 -10.20
C ALA A 76 -14.46 -2.17 -8.85
N SER A 77 -14.81 -2.99 -7.84
CA SER A 77 -15.12 -2.51 -6.49
C SER A 77 -13.89 -1.97 -5.76
N THR A 78 -12.72 -2.61 -5.91
CA THR A 78 -11.46 -2.10 -5.37
C THR A 78 -11.04 -0.82 -6.08
N TRP A 79 -11.20 -0.76 -7.41
CA TRP A 79 -10.96 0.44 -8.19
C TRP A 79 -11.79 1.62 -7.69
N GLN A 80 -13.12 1.47 -7.59
CA GLN A 80 -14.00 2.55 -7.09
C GLN A 80 -13.63 3.04 -5.69
N ARG A 81 -13.14 2.14 -4.83
CA ARG A 81 -12.73 2.51 -3.46
C ARG A 81 -11.44 3.32 -3.42
N LEU A 82 -10.45 2.94 -4.23
CA LEU A 82 -9.10 3.51 -4.18
C LEU A 82 -8.86 4.62 -5.22
N ALA A 83 -9.67 4.64 -6.28
CA ALA A 83 -9.59 5.56 -7.41
C ALA A 83 -11.00 6.10 -7.78
N PRO A 84 -11.78 6.64 -6.81
CA PRO A 84 -13.17 7.03 -7.04
C PRO A 84 -13.34 8.13 -8.10
N PHE A 85 -12.33 8.97 -8.29
CA PHE A 85 -12.38 10.12 -9.21
C PHE A 85 -11.85 9.82 -10.61
N THR A 86 -11.35 8.61 -10.84
CA THR A 86 -10.52 8.26 -12.00
C THR A 86 -11.30 7.56 -13.11
N GLY A 87 -12.64 7.68 -13.08
CA GLY A 87 -13.53 7.01 -14.02
C GLY A 87 -13.70 5.50 -13.76
N PRO A 88 -14.33 4.77 -14.69
CA PRO A 88 -14.57 3.33 -14.52
C PRO A 88 -13.27 2.53 -14.57
N ALA A 89 -13.27 1.37 -13.90
CA ALA A 89 -12.13 0.46 -13.91
C ALA A 89 -11.77 0.02 -15.34
N PRO A 90 -10.50 0.17 -15.76
CA PRO A 90 -10.02 -0.33 -17.04
C PRO A 90 -10.19 -1.84 -17.17
N LYS A 91 -10.23 -2.33 -18.40
CA LYS A 91 -10.31 -3.78 -18.67
C LYS A 91 -9.06 -4.46 -18.08
N PRO A 92 -9.22 -5.55 -17.30
CA PRO A 92 -8.07 -6.25 -16.74
C PRO A 92 -7.12 -6.75 -17.83
N SER A 93 -5.83 -6.45 -17.69
CA SER A 93 -4.79 -6.94 -18.58
C SER A 93 -4.21 -8.27 -18.11
N ARG A 94 -3.96 -9.17 -19.07
CA ARG A 94 -3.23 -10.44 -18.85
C ARG A 94 -1.72 -10.26 -18.88
N HIS A 95 -1.21 -9.12 -19.33
CA HIS A 95 0.23 -8.86 -19.34
C HIS A 95 0.75 -8.72 -17.91
N SER A 96 1.84 -9.42 -17.58
CA SER A 96 2.48 -9.32 -16.27
C SER A 96 3.07 -7.92 -16.09
N GLY A 97 3.03 -7.39 -14.87
CA GLY A 97 3.53 -6.04 -14.57
C GLY A 97 2.67 -4.89 -15.10
N ARG A 98 1.59 -5.15 -15.87
CA ARG A 98 0.68 -4.08 -16.30
C ARG A 98 -0.24 -3.65 -15.16
N GLY A 99 -0.24 -2.36 -14.85
CA GLY A 99 -1.08 -1.74 -13.84
C GLY A 99 -1.41 -0.29 -14.19
N HIS A 100 -2.06 0.39 -13.26
CA HIS A 100 -2.40 1.81 -13.38
C HIS A 100 -1.84 2.56 -12.17
N VAL A 101 -1.11 3.64 -12.45
CA VAL A 101 -0.66 4.59 -11.44
C VAL A 101 -1.69 5.71 -11.36
N ILE A 102 -2.28 5.88 -10.19
CA ILE A 102 -3.26 6.92 -9.90
C ILE A 102 -2.63 8.02 -9.07
N GLN A 103 -2.71 9.25 -9.58
CA GLN A 103 -2.24 10.46 -8.91
C GLN A 103 -3.19 11.61 -9.24
N GLN A 104 -3.56 12.43 -8.24
CA GLN A 104 -4.41 13.62 -8.43
C GLN A 104 -5.73 13.37 -9.18
N GLY A 105 -6.30 12.16 -9.07
CA GLY A 105 -7.53 11.80 -9.76
C GLY A 105 -7.35 11.39 -11.24
N GLU A 106 -6.12 11.34 -11.74
CA GLU A 106 -5.77 10.82 -13.06
C GLU A 106 -5.18 9.41 -12.97
N SER A 107 -5.37 8.60 -14.02
CA SER A 107 -4.83 7.25 -14.12
C SER A 107 -3.95 7.14 -15.35
N HIS A 108 -2.74 6.63 -15.15
CA HIS A 108 -1.80 6.32 -16.23
C HIS A 108 -1.55 4.82 -16.28
N GLU A 109 -1.89 4.18 -17.40
CA GLU A 109 -1.51 2.79 -17.63
C GLU A 109 0.02 2.69 -17.67
N THR A 110 0.57 1.81 -16.85
CA THR A 110 2.01 1.69 -16.61
C THR A 110 2.44 0.23 -16.70
N GLN A 111 3.62 0.00 -17.25
CA GLN A 111 4.29 -1.29 -17.29
C GLN A 111 5.41 -1.29 -16.23
N ALA A 112 5.26 -2.12 -15.20
CA ALA A 112 6.29 -2.28 -14.19
C ALA A 112 7.57 -2.89 -14.79
N ILE A 113 8.72 -2.47 -14.27
CA ILE A 113 10.01 -3.07 -14.56
C ILE A 113 10.00 -4.49 -14.00
N TRP A 114 10.48 -5.43 -14.81
CA TRP A 114 10.66 -6.82 -14.40
C TRP A 114 12.08 -7.00 -13.89
N MET A 115 12.21 -7.44 -12.64
CA MET A 115 13.48 -7.92 -12.07
C MET A 115 13.24 -9.31 -11.49
N THR A 116 14.16 -10.23 -11.76
CA THR A 116 14.23 -11.53 -11.11
C THR A 116 14.97 -11.42 -9.79
N ASP A 117 14.85 -12.44 -8.93
CA ASP A 117 15.61 -12.49 -7.67
C ASP A 117 17.13 -12.43 -7.91
N ALA A 118 17.61 -12.99 -9.03
CA ALA A 118 19.02 -12.92 -9.42
C ALA A 118 19.43 -11.50 -9.82
N ASP A 119 18.57 -10.77 -10.55
CA ASP A 119 18.83 -9.37 -10.92
C ASP A 119 18.89 -8.49 -9.66
N VAL A 120 17.99 -8.75 -8.69
CA VAL A 120 17.99 -8.03 -7.39
C VAL A 120 19.27 -8.29 -6.61
N VAL A 121 19.70 -9.55 -6.51
CA VAL A 121 20.95 -9.90 -5.82
C VAL A 121 22.13 -9.22 -6.49
N THR A 122 22.20 -9.29 -7.82
CA THR A 122 23.26 -8.66 -8.61
C THR A 122 23.33 -7.17 -8.33
N TRP A 123 22.20 -6.46 -8.45
CA TRP A 123 22.11 -5.03 -8.15
C TRP A 123 22.52 -4.67 -6.72
N LEU A 124 22.18 -5.50 -5.73
CA LEU A 124 22.57 -5.27 -4.33
C LEU A 124 24.07 -5.49 -4.07
N THR A 125 24.72 -6.35 -4.85
CA THR A 125 26.13 -6.72 -4.67
C THR A 125 27.10 -5.99 -5.58
N ASP A 126 26.62 -5.47 -6.72
CA ASP A 126 27.39 -4.70 -7.69
C ASP A 126 26.52 -3.57 -8.30
N PRO A 127 26.29 -2.48 -7.54
CA PRO A 127 25.39 -1.41 -7.95
C PRO A 127 25.95 -0.52 -9.08
N ASP A 128 27.23 -0.68 -9.44
CA ASP A 128 27.92 0.12 -10.46
C ASP A 128 28.03 -0.62 -11.81
N ASP A 129 27.49 -1.83 -11.95
CA ASP A 129 27.46 -2.54 -13.24
C ASP A 129 26.43 -1.88 -14.19
N PRO A 130 26.89 -1.22 -15.28
CA PRO A 130 26.00 -0.51 -16.20
C PRO A 130 25.14 -1.45 -17.09
N GLN A 131 25.24 -2.78 -16.89
CA GLN A 131 24.50 -3.79 -17.66
C GLN A 131 23.28 -4.38 -16.91
N SER A 132 23.03 -3.99 -15.65
CA SER A 132 21.83 -4.40 -14.89
C SER A 132 20.57 -3.64 -15.26
#